data_AF-A0A954G3P2-F1
#
_entry.id   AF-A0A954G3P2-F1
#
_cell.length_a   1.000
_cell.length_b   1.000
_cell.length_c   1.000
_cell.angle_alpha   90.00
_cell.angle_beta   90.00
_cell.angle_gamma   90.00
#
_symmetry.space_group_name_H-M   'P 1'
#
loop_
_entity.id
_entity.type
_entity.pdbx_description
1 polymer ?
#
loop_
_entity_poly.entity_id
_entity_poly.type
_entity_poly.pdbx_seq_one_letter_code
_entity_poly.pdbx_strand_id
1 'polypeptide(L)'
;MTDQPYEKLGAFYLGREYDLPQDHLKEDLVLYDSKDLTTHAVCVGMTGSGKTGLCLSLLEEAAIDDIPVIAIDPKGDLGNLLLNFPELKPADFRPWIEESEAVRKGKTPDEYASWTADLWKKGLADWQQDGARIARLRDAVDMAIYTPGSNAGLPISVLKS
;
A
#
# COMPACT_ATOMS: atom_id res chain seq x y z
N MET A 1 19.08 1.04 13.61
CA MET A 1 17.62 0.91 13.41
C MET A 1 16.99 1.73 14.51
N THR A 2 16.58 2.95 14.19
CA THR A 2 15.73 3.73 15.09
C THR A 2 14.39 3.00 15.16
N ASP A 3 14.05 2.54 16.36
CA ASP A 3 12.77 1.91 16.66
C ASP A 3 11.67 2.89 16.25
N GLN A 4 10.97 2.60 15.15
CA GLN A 4 9.90 3.48 14.68
C GLN A 4 8.78 3.42 15.72
N PRO A 5 8.27 4.56 16.21
CA PRO A 5 7.37 4.62 17.37
C PRO A 5 6.03 3.88 17.18
N TYR A 6 5.73 3.50 15.94
CA TYR A 6 4.50 2.82 15.50
C TYR A 6 4.64 1.32 15.26
N GLU A 7 5.85 0.75 15.26
CA GLU A 7 6.05 -0.69 15.01
C GLU A 7 5.85 -1.49 16.31
N LYS A 8 4.59 -1.53 16.77
CA LYS A 8 4.15 -2.19 18.00
C LYS A 8 3.07 -3.21 17.66
N LEU A 9 3.25 -4.45 18.13
CA LEU A 9 2.28 -5.53 17.90
C LEU A 9 0.87 -5.12 18.34
N GLY A 10 -0.07 -5.21 17.41
CA GLY A 10 -1.48 -4.90 17.62
C GLY A 10 -1.84 -3.41 17.51
N ALA A 11 -0.90 -2.56 17.12
CA ALA A 11 -1.13 -1.13 16.91
C ALA A 11 -0.91 -0.76 15.45
N PHE A 12 -1.99 -0.69 14.67
CA PHE A 12 -1.94 -0.39 13.25
C PHE A 12 -1.67 1.10 13.01
N TYR A 13 -0.64 1.40 12.23
CA TYR A 13 -0.32 2.76 11.84
C TYR A 13 -1.24 3.26 10.72
N LEU A 14 -2.09 4.26 11.01
CA LEU A 14 -3.03 4.85 10.04
C LEU A 14 -2.65 6.27 9.59
N GLY A 15 -1.47 6.74 9.97
CA GLY A 15 -0.98 8.07 9.62
C GLY A 15 -0.84 8.99 10.83
N ARG A 16 -1.24 10.25 10.67
CA ARG A 16 -1.08 11.33 11.65
C ARG A 16 -2.39 12.08 11.83
N GLU A 17 -2.59 12.67 13.00
CA GLU A 17 -3.76 13.49 13.26
C GLU A 17 -3.82 14.68 12.31
N TYR A 18 -5.03 15.06 11.92
CA TYR A 18 -5.29 16.22 11.07
C TYR A 18 -6.15 17.24 11.80
N ASP A 19 -5.73 18.49 11.86
CA ASP A 19 -6.55 19.58 12.40
C ASP A 19 -7.40 20.16 11.27
N LEU A 20 -8.68 19.80 11.26
CA LEU A 20 -9.63 20.29 10.27
C LEU A 20 -9.81 21.82 10.34
N PRO A 21 -9.97 22.46 11.52
CA PRO A 21 -10.04 23.92 11.62
C PRO A 21 -8.80 24.67 11.10
N GLN A 22 -7.59 24.16 11.38
CA GLN A 22 -6.33 24.82 11.00
C GLN A 22 -5.80 24.37 9.64
N ASP A 23 -6.45 23.40 9.00
CA ASP A 23 -6.05 22.79 7.73
C ASP A 23 -4.58 22.35 7.74
N HIS A 24 -4.17 21.70 8.83
CA HIS A 24 -2.80 21.25 9.02
C HIS A 24 -2.69 19.79 9.45
N LEU A 25 -1.58 19.16 9.09
CA LEU A 25 -1.20 17.85 9.60
C LEU A 25 -0.42 18.03 10.90
N LYS A 26 -0.78 17.27 11.93
CA LYS A 26 -0.06 17.25 13.22
C LYS A 26 1.03 16.20 13.18
N GLU A 27 1.91 16.20 14.19
CA GLU A 27 2.95 15.18 14.34
C GLU A 27 2.48 13.93 15.10
N ASP A 28 1.36 14.04 15.83
CA ASP A 28 0.78 12.94 16.59
C ASP A 28 0.33 11.81 15.66
N LEU A 29 0.76 10.59 15.97
CA LEU A 29 0.46 9.40 15.16
C LEU A 29 -0.94 8.87 15.47
N VAL A 30 -1.63 8.41 14.44
CA VAL A 30 -2.88 7.66 14.58
C VAL A 30 -2.51 6.18 14.62
N LEU A 31 -2.53 5.60 15.82
CA LEU A 31 -2.35 4.17 16.04
C LEU A 31 -3.69 3.54 16.43
N TYR A 32 -4.14 2.60 15.63
CA TYR A 32 -5.43 1.94 15.79
C TYR A 32 -5.26 0.57 16.45
N ASP A 33 -6.02 0.27 17.50
CA ASP A 33 -5.94 -1.03 18.19
C ASP A 33 -6.58 -2.10 17.31
N SER A 34 -5.78 -3.07 16.85
CA SER A 34 -6.26 -4.13 15.96
C SER A 34 -7.35 -5.01 16.60
N LYS A 35 -7.45 -5.02 17.95
CA LYS A 35 -8.52 -5.73 18.67
C LYS A 35 -9.90 -5.18 18.36
N ASP A 36 -10.02 -3.91 17.98
CA ASP A 36 -11.30 -3.34 17.58
C ASP A 36 -11.85 -4.00 16.31
N LEU A 37 -10.98 -4.59 15.46
CA LEU A 37 -11.38 -5.33 14.26
C LEU A 37 -11.92 -6.73 14.54
N THR A 38 -11.89 -7.18 15.81
CA THR A 38 -12.51 -8.45 16.21
C THR A 38 -14.04 -8.40 16.22
N THR A 39 -14.61 -7.19 16.22
CA THR A 39 -16.05 -6.94 16.12
C THR A 39 -16.34 -6.15 14.84
N HIS A 40 -16.60 -6.85 13.74
CA HIS A 40 -17.03 -6.36 12.41
C HIS A 40 -16.93 -4.84 12.16
N ALA A 41 -16.07 -4.43 11.24
CA ALA A 41 -15.95 -3.04 10.81
C ALA A 41 -16.73 -2.74 9.52
N VAL A 42 -17.11 -1.47 9.32
CA VAL A 42 -17.68 -0.97 8.06
C VAL A 42 -16.99 0.32 7.65
N CYS A 43 -16.54 0.42 6.40
CA CYS A 43 -15.95 1.61 5.82
C CYS A 43 -16.90 2.25 4.80
N VAL A 44 -17.34 3.49 5.06
CA VAL A 44 -18.30 4.22 4.22
C VAL A 44 -17.71 5.54 3.70
N GLY A 45 -18.15 5.98 2.53
CA GLY A 45 -17.64 7.20 1.89
C GLY A 45 -17.85 7.20 0.37
N MET A 46 -17.78 8.37 -0.25
CA MET A 46 -17.91 8.53 -1.71
C MET A 46 -16.65 8.10 -2.48
N THR A 47 -16.72 7.94 -3.79
CA THR A 47 -15.52 7.68 -4.62
C THR A 47 -14.51 8.82 -4.44
N GLY A 48 -13.22 8.47 -4.31
CA GLY A 48 -12.15 9.43 -4.04
C GLY A 48 -11.97 9.81 -2.56
N SER A 49 -12.84 9.34 -1.65
CA SER A 49 -12.73 9.65 -0.21
C SER A 49 -11.67 8.85 0.55
N GLY A 50 -10.81 8.08 -0.15
CA GLY A 50 -9.74 7.30 0.49
C GLY A 50 -10.11 5.93 1.04
N LYS A 51 -11.35 5.43 0.87
CA LYS A 51 -11.76 4.10 1.40
C LYS A 51 -10.81 2.96 1.02
N THR A 52 -10.46 2.84 -0.26
CA THR A 52 -9.55 1.79 -0.73
C THR A 52 -8.16 1.96 -0.10
N GLY A 53 -7.67 3.20 0.00
CA GLY A 53 -6.39 3.50 0.65
C GLY A 53 -6.38 3.06 2.12
N LEU A 54 -7.44 3.40 2.88
CA LEU A 54 -7.58 2.94 4.26
C LEU A 54 -7.60 1.41 4.38
N CYS A 55 -8.35 0.72 3.51
CA CYS A 55 -8.36 -0.74 3.52
C CYS A 55 -6.97 -1.32 3.20
N LEU A 56 -6.25 -0.76 2.23
CA LEU A 56 -4.90 -1.18 1.90
C LEU A 56 -3.94 -0.98 3.09
N SER A 57 -3.98 0.18 3.75
CA SER A 57 -3.19 0.41 4.96
C SER A 57 -3.51 -0.62 6.04
N LEU A 58 -4.79 -0.91 6.31
CA LEU A 58 -5.16 -1.95 7.27
C LEU A 58 -4.62 -3.34 6.90
N LEU A 59 -4.61 -3.70 5.60
CA LEU A 59 -4.06 -4.95 5.12
C LEU A 59 -2.53 -5.01 5.30
N GLU A 60 -1.83 -3.92 5.03
CA GLU A 60 -0.38 -3.81 5.19
C GLU A 60 0.02 -3.93 6.67
N GLU A 61 -0.67 -3.23 7.56
CA GLU A 61 -0.40 -3.31 9.00
C GLU A 61 -0.72 -4.71 9.56
N ALA A 62 -1.83 -5.32 9.14
CA ALA A 62 -2.17 -6.69 9.51
C ALA A 62 -1.10 -7.70 9.03
N ALA A 63 -0.61 -7.54 7.80
CA ALA A 63 0.45 -8.38 7.26
C ALA A 63 1.76 -8.25 8.06
N ILE A 64 2.18 -7.02 8.39
CA ILE A 64 3.39 -6.77 9.20
C ILE A 64 3.28 -7.40 10.60
N ASP A 65 2.08 -7.44 11.18
CA ASP A 65 1.79 -8.04 12.48
C ASP A 65 1.54 -9.58 12.43
N ASP A 66 1.79 -10.24 11.30
CA ASP A 66 1.55 -11.68 11.08
C ASP A 66 0.07 -12.09 11.31
N ILE A 67 -0.86 -11.19 10.99
CA ILE A 67 -2.30 -11.44 11.06
C ILE A 67 -2.77 -11.93 9.69
N PRO A 68 -3.32 -13.16 9.57
CA PRO A 68 -3.75 -13.70 8.29
C PRO A 68 -4.99 -12.96 7.76
N VAL A 69 -4.94 -12.55 6.49
CA VAL A 69 -6.06 -11.86 5.85
C VAL A 69 -6.55 -12.59 4.60
N ILE A 70 -7.87 -12.72 4.48
CA ILE A 70 -8.56 -13.08 3.24
C ILE A 70 -9.28 -11.84 2.74
N ALA A 71 -8.86 -11.32 1.59
CA ALA A 71 -9.46 -10.15 0.97
C ALA A 71 -10.21 -10.55 -0.31
N ILE A 72 -11.47 -10.13 -0.42
CA ILE A 72 -12.31 -10.35 -1.61
C ILE A 72 -12.44 -9.02 -2.34
N ASP A 73 -11.87 -8.95 -3.54
CA ASP A 73 -11.80 -7.72 -4.30
C ASP A 73 -12.51 -7.83 -5.65
N PRO A 74 -13.77 -7.41 -5.74
CA PRO A 74 -14.50 -7.40 -7.00
C PRO A 74 -14.04 -6.29 -7.95
N LYS A 75 -13.25 -5.31 -7.49
CA LYS A 75 -12.76 -4.21 -8.33
C LYS A 75 -11.42 -4.54 -8.99
N GLY A 76 -10.61 -5.39 -8.38
CA GLY A 76 -9.29 -5.78 -8.86
C GLY A 76 -8.17 -4.78 -8.49
N ASP A 77 -8.45 -3.82 -7.61
CA ASP A 77 -7.50 -2.81 -7.16
C ASP A 77 -6.44 -3.36 -6.19
N LEU A 78 -6.69 -4.49 -5.50
CA LEU A 78 -5.75 -5.09 -4.56
C LEU A 78 -4.50 -5.66 -5.23
N GLY A 79 -4.54 -5.92 -6.54
CA GLY A 79 -3.34 -6.30 -7.30
C GLY A 79 -2.23 -5.24 -7.21
N ASN A 80 -2.58 -3.99 -6.93
CA ASN A 80 -1.62 -2.90 -6.74
C ASN A 80 -0.72 -3.09 -5.51
N LEU A 81 -1.10 -3.95 -4.55
CA LEU A 81 -0.21 -4.32 -3.43
C LEU A 81 1.11 -4.96 -3.91
N LEU A 82 1.13 -5.55 -5.11
CA LEU A 82 2.35 -6.12 -5.68
C LEU A 82 3.26 -5.06 -6.33
N LEU A 83 2.78 -3.82 -6.50
CA LEU A 83 3.55 -2.68 -7.02
C LEU A 83 4.33 -1.97 -5.90
N ASN A 84 4.84 -2.73 -4.94
CA ASN A 84 5.68 -2.24 -3.87
C ASN A 84 7.16 -2.64 -4.14
N PHE A 85 8.04 -1.64 -4.22
CA PHE A 85 9.43 -1.84 -4.64
C PHE A 85 10.38 -1.47 -3.49
N PRO A 86 10.94 -2.45 -2.74
CA PRO A 86 11.80 -2.17 -1.59
C PRO A 86 13.01 -1.30 -1.92
N GLU A 87 13.62 -1.49 -3.09
CA GLU A 87 14.80 -0.74 -3.49
C GLU A 87 14.47 0.63 -4.11
N LEU A 88 13.19 0.87 -4.44
CA LEU A 88 12.69 2.09 -5.07
C LEU A 88 13.58 2.52 -6.25
N LYS A 89 13.99 1.58 -7.11
CA LYS A 89 14.84 1.90 -8.28
C LYS A 89 13.98 2.39 -9.42
N PRO A 90 14.44 3.36 -10.24
CA PRO A 90 13.73 3.78 -11.45
C PRO A 90 13.32 2.61 -12.36
N ALA A 91 14.17 1.59 -12.47
CA ALA A 91 13.91 0.39 -13.26
C ALA A 91 12.70 -0.42 -12.77
N ASP A 92 12.38 -0.37 -11.48
CA ASP A 92 11.21 -1.06 -10.92
C ASP A 92 9.91 -0.39 -11.36
N PHE A 93 9.91 0.94 -11.51
CA PHE A 93 8.75 1.74 -11.95
C PHE A 93 8.59 1.76 -13.47
N ARG A 94 9.69 1.64 -14.22
CA ARG A 94 9.72 1.81 -15.68
C ARG A 94 8.68 0.98 -16.46
N PRO A 95 8.39 -0.29 -16.10
CA PRO A 95 7.37 -1.10 -16.79
C PRO A 95 5.94 -0.62 -16.53
N TRP A 96 5.71 0.14 -15.46
CA TRP A 96 4.37 0.48 -14.95
C TRP A 96 3.99 1.94 -15.19
N ILE A 97 4.91 2.75 -15.70
CA ILE A 97 4.59 4.13 -16.05
C ILE A 97 3.82 4.21 -17.37
N GLU A 98 2.91 5.17 -17.43
CA GLU A 98 2.24 5.54 -18.67
C GLU A 98 3.14 6.46 -19.51
N GLU A 99 3.57 6.00 -20.69
CA GLU A 99 4.45 6.79 -21.56
C GLU A 99 3.78 8.07 -22.07
N SER A 100 2.46 8.05 -22.25
CA SER A 100 1.68 9.24 -22.62
C SER A 100 1.76 10.35 -21.56
N GLU A 101 1.78 9.98 -20.27
CA GLU A 101 1.96 10.90 -19.16
C GLU A 101 3.39 11.46 -19.09
N ALA A 102 4.39 10.63 -19.41
CA ALA A 102 5.77 11.08 -19.53
C ALA A 102 5.88 12.20 -20.59
N VAL A 103 5.31 11.97 -21.77
CA VAL A 103 5.28 12.97 -22.86
C VAL A 103 4.55 14.23 -22.45
N ARG A 104 3.38 14.13 -21.79
CA ARG A 104 2.60 15.29 -21.32
C ARG A 104 3.40 16.15 -20.32
N LYS A 105 4.27 15.53 -19.53
CA LYS A 105 5.16 16.21 -18.57
C LYS A 105 6.51 16.62 -19.18
N GLY A 106 6.69 16.45 -20.50
CA GLY A 106 7.93 16.80 -21.20
C GLY A 106 9.13 15.95 -20.79
N LYS A 107 8.90 14.68 -20.43
CA LYS A 107 9.93 13.73 -19.97
C LYS A 107 9.97 12.52 -20.89
N THR A 108 11.15 11.94 -21.06
CA THR A 108 11.27 10.58 -21.60
C THR A 108 10.69 9.56 -20.61
N PRO A 109 10.32 8.35 -21.05
CA PRO A 109 9.85 7.31 -20.15
C PRO A 109 10.83 6.99 -19.00
N ASP A 110 12.14 6.94 -19.28
CA ASP A 110 13.15 6.64 -18.25
C ASP A 110 13.29 7.79 -17.24
N GLU A 111 13.27 9.05 -17.70
CA GLU A 111 13.24 10.22 -16.81
C GLU A 111 11.97 10.25 -15.97
N TYR A 112 10.82 9.84 -16.53
CA TYR A 112 9.57 9.79 -15.79
C TYR A 112 9.54 8.67 -14.76
N ALA A 113 10.12 7.52 -15.06
CA ALA A 113 10.32 6.44 -14.10
C ALA A 113 11.24 6.87 -12.95
N SER A 114 12.36 7.57 -13.25
CA SER A 114 13.23 8.12 -12.21
C SER A 114 12.52 9.15 -11.35
N TRP A 115 11.80 10.08 -11.97
CA TRP A 115 11.01 11.07 -11.25
C TRP A 115 9.94 10.41 -10.35
N THR A 116 9.31 9.34 -10.81
CA THR A 116 8.30 8.59 -10.04
C THR A 116 8.93 7.90 -8.83
N ALA A 117 10.10 7.27 -9.00
CA ALA A 117 10.85 6.66 -7.91
C ALA A 117 11.23 7.68 -6.83
N ASP A 118 11.69 8.87 -7.23
CA ASP A 118 12.04 9.95 -6.31
C ASP A 118 10.82 10.52 -5.60
N LEU A 119 9.69 10.65 -6.31
CA LEU A 119 8.42 11.05 -5.71
C LEU A 119 7.98 10.08 -4.61
N TRP A 120 8.08 8.77 -4.85
CA TRP A 120 7.75 7.75 -3.87
C TRP A 120 8.69 7.77 -2.67
N LYS A 121 10.01 7.85 -2.89
CA LYS A 121 11.00 7.99 -1.81
C LYS A 121 10.70 9.18 -0.91
N LYS A 122 10.41 10.33 -1.52
CA LYS A 122 10.06 11.55 -0.78
C LYS A 122 8.76 11.37 0.00
N GLY A 123 7.71 10.87 -0.65
CA GLY A 123 6.41 10.66 -0.02
C GLY A 123 6.51 9.71 1.19
N LEU A 124 7.23 8.60 1.07
CA LEU A 124 7.48 7.69 2.19
C LEU A 124 8.24 8.38 3.32
N ALA A 125 9.31 9.13 2.98
CA ALA A 125 10.11 9.84 3.97
C ALA A 125 9.30 10.94 4.71
N ASP A 126 8.37 11.62 4.03
CA ASP A 126 7.46 12.59 4.64
C ASP A 126 6.55 11.95 5.72
N TRP A 127 6.37 10.63 5.67
CA TRP A 127 5.67 9.80 6.66
C TRP A 127 6.61 8.95 7.53
N GLN A 128 7.91 9.29 7.55
CA GLN A 128 8.94 8.59 8.34
C GLN A 128 9.09 7.10 7.96
N GLN A 129 8.78 6.76 6.70
CA GLN A 129 8.90 5.42 6.13
C GLN A 129 9.97 5.39 5.04
N ASP A 130 10.46 4.19 4.74
CA ASP A 130 11.44 3.96 3.69
C ASP A 130 11.27 2.56 3.07
N GLY A 131 12.17 2.22 2.15
CA GLY A 131 12.20 0.92 1.49
C GLY A 131 12.36 -0.27 2.45
N ALA A 132 12.91 -0.07 3.65
CA ALA A 132 13.08 -1.15 4.63
C ALA A 132 11.72 -1.59 5.21
N ARG A 133 10.77 -0.66 5.36
CA ARG A 133 9.39 -1.02 5.77
C ARG A 133 8.65 -1.79 4.67
N ILE A 134 8.88 -1.43 3.39
CA ILE A 134 8.36 -2.19 2.26
C ILE A 134 8.95 -3.60 2.24
N ALA A 135 10.27 -3.74 2.48
CA ALA A 135 10.91 -5.06 2.60
C ALA A 135 10.28 -5.88 3.73
N ARG A 136 10.08 -5.28 4.91
CA ARG A 136 9.42 -5.93 6.05
C ARG A 136 8.03 -6.46 5.68
N LEU A 137 7.20 -5.65 5.02
CA LEU A 137 5.88 -6.08 4.55
C LEU A 137 5.98 -7.30 3.62
N ARG A 138 6.90 -7.26 2.65
CA ARG A 138 7.09 -8.37 1.70
C ARG A 138 7.66 -9.64 2.35
N ASP A 139 8.47 -9.49 3.38
CA ASP A 139 9.03 -10.62 4.12
C ASP A 139 8.01 -11.24 5.09
N ALA A 140 6.99 -10.47 5.50
CA ALA A 140 5.95 -10.92 6.43
C ALA A 140 4.85 -11.75 5.75
N VAL A 141 4.60 -11.57 4.45
CA VAL A 141 3.53 -12.28 3.73
C VAL A 141 3.91 -12.72 2.33
N ASP A 142 3.43 -13.91 1.94
CA ASP A 142 3.48 -14.36 0.55
C ASP A 142 2.48 -13.57 -0.31
N MET A 143 3.01 -12.76 -1.24
CA MET A 143 2.19 -11.98 -2.18
C MET A 143 1.96 -12.75 -3.47
N ALA A 144 0.72 -13.17 -3.72
CA ALA A 144 0.33 -13.91 -4.91
C ALA A 144 -1.04 -13.48 -5.44
N ILE A 145 -1.17 -13.37 -6.77
CA ILE A 145 -2.46 -13.09 -7.44
C ILE A 145 -2.98 -14.40 -8.02
N TYR A 146 -4.15 -14.86 -7.55
CA TYR A 146 -4.83 -16.04 -8.07
C TYR A 146 -6.00 -15.63 -8.96
N THR A 147 -6.08 -16.18 -10.17
CA THR A 147 -7.11 -15.82 -11.15
C THR A 147 -7.92 -17.04 -11.60
N PRO A 148 -9.10 -17.31 -11.01
CA PRO A 148 -10.00 -18.35 -11.51
C PRO A 148 -10.43 -18.06 -12.95
N GLY A 149 -10.26 -19.02 -13.85
CA GLY A 149 -10.69 -18.90 -15.26
C GLY A 149 -9.84 -17.96 -16.13
N SER A 150 -8.68 -17.50 -15.64
CA SER A 150 -7.73 -16.67 -16.40
C SER A 150 -6.30 -17.12 -16.12
N ASN A 151 -5.40 -16.90 -17.08
CA ASN A 151 -3.95 -17.17 -16.96
C ASN A 151 -3.13 -15.90 -16.72
N ALA A 152 -3.78 -14.80 -16.32
CA ALA A 152 -3.10 -13.53 -16.03
C ALA A 152 -2.29 -13.56 -14.72
N GLY A 153 -2.69 -14.39 -13.75
CA GLY A 153 -1.95 -14.68 -12.53
C GLY A 153 -1.74 -16.18 -12.34
N LEU A 154 -1.64 -16.62 -11.08
CA LEU A 154 -1.61 -18.05 -10.76
C LEU A 154 -2.98 -18.67 -11.05
N PRO A 155 -3.07 -19.67 -11.94
CA PRO A 155 -4.33 -20.31 -12.26
C PRO A 155 -4.83 -21.11 -11.05
N ILE A 156 -6.11 -20.98 -10.74
CA ILE A 156 -6.78 -21.80 -9.73
C ILE A 156 -8.03 -22.44 -10.33
N SER A 157 -8.13 -23.77 -10.22
CA SER A 157 -9.35 -24.48 -10.58
C SER A 157 -10.25 -24.56 -9.35
N VAL A 158 -11.39 -23.86 -9.38
CA VAL A 158 -12.39 -23.90 -8.31
C VAL A 158 -13.29 -25.14 -8.44
N LEU A 159 -13.28 -25.79 -9.61
CA LEU A 159 -14.04 -27.00 -9.89
C LEU A 159 -13.09 -28.20 -9.95
N LYS A 160 -13.24 -29.14 -9.02
CA LYS A 160 -12.78 -30.52 -9.21
C LYS A 160 -13.72 -31.17 -10.22
N SER A 161 -13.17 -31.71 -11.31
CA SER A 161 -13.84 -32.77 -12.08
C SER A 161 -13.31 -34.12 -11.61
#